data_AF-A0A1X0IAE3-F1
#
_entry.id   AF-A0A1X0IAE3-F1
#
_cell.length_a   1.000
_cell.length_b   1.000
_cell.length_c   1.000
_cell.angle_alpha   90.00
_cell.angle_beta   90.00
_cell.angle_gamma   90.00
#
_symmetry.space_group_name_H-M   'P 1'
#
loop_
_entity.id
_entity.type
_entity.pdbx_description
1 polymer ?
#
loop_
_entity_poly.entity_id
_entity_poly.type
_entity_poly.pdbx_seq_one_letter_code
_entity_poly.pdbx_strand_id
1 'polypeptide(L)'
;MTPNPSALDPSVTARIGDLLRDRGLRRMSSRIQVLAVLEPVHGHLPVAEIHKRVRACLPHGAHPPDVATIYRTVTTLVGQGVLHPLTLEGGVTTYGMATAPHHHAVCTECGSIIEVPAGRLSSALEHAMAGSSFALSEAAGLTLHGLCPQCQEAKRPPKRSGR
;
A
#
# COMPACT_ATOMS: atom_id res chain seq x y z
N MET A 1 21.50 -3.89 -7.81
CA MET A 1 21.65 -2.44 -8.05
C MET A 1 20.26 -1.86 -8.18
N THR A 2 19.73 -1.29 -7.11
CA THR A 2 18.47 -0.53 -7.15
C THR A 2 18.72 0.78 -7.88
N PRO A 3 17.94 1.12 -8.92
CA PRO A 3 18.14 2.39 -9.60
C PRO A 3 17.80 3.52 -8.64
N ASN A 4 18.71 4.48 -8.55
CA ASN A 4 18.55 5.74 -7.85
C ASN A 4 17.44 6.56 -8.54
N PRO A 5 16.32 6.93 -7.89
CA PRO A 5 15.21 7.60 -8.56
C PRO A 5 15.49 9.11 -8.59
N SER A 6 16.43 9.55 -9.43
CA SER A 6 16.50 10.97 -9.77
C SER A 6 15.41 11.28 -10.78
N ALA A 7 14.37 11.97 -10.31
CA ALA A 7 13.13 12.29 -11.02
C ALA A 7 12.24 11.07 -11.31
N LEU A 8 10.94 11.23 -11.11
CA LEU A 8 9.95 10.23 -11.47
C LEU A 8 10.08 9.95 -12.98
N ASP A 9 10.26 8.67 -13.33
CA ASP A 9 10.38 8.21 -14.71
C ASP A 9 9.24 8.81 -15.57
N PRO A 10 9.54 9.45 -16.72
CA PRO A 10 8.53 10.03 -17.60
C PRO A 10 7.45 9.03 -18.03
N SER A 11 7.80 7.76 -18.22
CA SER A 11 6.87 6.69 -18.58
C SER A 11 5.89 6.36 -17.45
N VAL A 12 6.38 6.32 -16.20
CA VAL A 12 5.56 6.16 -14.98
C VAL A 12 4.62 7.35 -14.83
N THR A 13 5.15 8.56 -15.02
CA THR A 13 4.38 9.82 -14.95
C THR A 13 3.27 9.88 -16.01
N ALA A 14 3.55 9.41 -17.23
CA ALA A 14 2.56 9.33 -18.30
C ALA A 14 1.44 8.34 -17.93
N ARG A 15 1.79 7.11 -17.57
CA ARG A 15 0.82 6.05 -17.23
C ARG A 15 -0.05 6.41 -16.03
N ILE A 16 0.52 6.98 -14.97
CA ILE A 16 -0.27 7.49 -13.83
C ILE A 16 -1.15 8.65 -14.27
N GLY A 17 -0.64 9.51 -15.14
CA GLY A 17 -1.41 10.58 -15.74
C GLY A 17 -2.63 10.09 -16.50
N ASP A 18 -2.54 8.94 -17.17
CA ASP A 18 -3.63 8.31 -17.91
C ASP A 18 -4.65 7.71 -16.94
N LEU A 19 -4.19 6.94 -15.93
CA LEU A 19 -5.02 6.43 -14.84
C LEU A 19 -5.84 7.55 -14.17
N LEU A 20 -5.22 8.70 -13.88
CA LEU A 20 -5.93 9.83 -13.30
C LEU A 20 -7.03 10.36 -14.22
N ARG A 21 -6.76 10.47 -15.53
CA ARG A 21 -7.76 10.93 -16.50
C ARG A 21 -8.93 9.95 -16.62
N ASP A 22 -8.65 8.66 -16.66
CA ASP A 22 -9.68 7.61 -16.75
C ASP A 22 -10.60 7.59 -15.51
N ARG A 23 -10.09 8.06 -14.37
CA ARG A 23 -10.85 8.23 -13.12
C ARG A 23 -11.46 9.62 -12.96
N GLY A 24 -11.47 10.45 -14.00
CA GLY A 24 -12.02 11.81 -13.95
C GLY A 24 -11.22 12.79 -13.08
N LEU A 25 -9.97 12.46 -12.73
CA LEU A 25 -9.13 13.24 -11.85
C LEU A 25 -8.15 14.12 -12.63
N ARG A 26 -8.09 15.39 -12.25
CA ARG A 26 -7.03 16.31 -12.71
C ARG A 26 -5.64 15.72 -12.44
N ARG A 27 -4.76 15.80 -13.45
CA ARG A 27 -3.34 15.43 -13.38
C ARG A 27 -2.54 16.43 -12.54
N MET A 28 -2.68 16.34 -11.22
CA MET A 28 -1.91 17.15 -10.28
C MET A 28 -0.57 16.49 -9.96
N SER A 29 0.49 17.29 -9.80
CA SER A 29 1.83 16.80 -9.45
C SER A 29 1.83 15.97 -8.17
N SER A 30 1.13 16.41 -7.12
CA SER A 30 1.03 15.65 -5.85
C SER A 30 0.38 14.28 -6.01
N ARG A 31 -0.65 14.15 -6.86
CA ARG A 31 -1.30 12.85 -7.15
C ARG A 31 -0.34 11.91 -7.86
N ILE A 32 0.38 12.43 -8.86
CA ILE A 32 1.38 11.66 -9.61
C ILE A 32 2.48 11.18 -8.66
N GLN A 33 3.01 12.07 -7.82
CA GLN A 33 4.08 11.75 -6.87
C GLN A 33 3.64 10.70 -5.85
N VAL A 34 2.46 10.83 -5.26
CA VAL A 34 1.92 9.86 -4.30
C VAL A 34 1.72 8.49 -4.94
N LEU A 35 1.12 8.45 -6.13
CA LEU A 35 0.87 7.18 -6.82
C LEU A 35 2.18 6.51 -7.27
N ALA A 36 3.16 7.29 -7.73
CA ALA A 36 4.43 6.76 -8.19
C ALA A 36 5.27 6.12 -7.07
N VAL A 37 5.15 6.60 -5.82
CA VAL A 37 5.83 5.98 -4.68
C VAL A 37 5.09 4.78 -4.09
N LEU A 38 3.78 4.68 -4.33
CA LEU A 38 2.93 3.59 -3.83
C LEU A 38 2.91 2.39 -4.76
N GLU A 39 2.86 2.64 -6.07
CA GLU A 39 2.76 1.59 -7.07
C GLU A 39 3.80 0.46 -6.98
N PRO A 40 5.12 0.73 -6.79
CA PRO A 40 6.11 -0.34 -6.69
C PRO A 40 6.09 -1.08 -5.34
N VAL A 41 5.30 -0.62 -4.36
CA VAL A 41 5.28 -1.20 -3.01
C VAL A 41 4.57 -2.55 -3.00
N HIS A 42 3.56 -2.73 -3.88
CA HIS A 42 2.66 -3.89 -3.84
C HIS A 42 2.18 -4.17 -2.39
N GLY A 43 1.74 -3.11 -1.72
CA GLY A 43 1.44 -3.07 -0.30
C GLY A 43 1.00 -1.67 0.13
N HIS A 44 0.99 -1.43 1.44
CA HIS A 44 0.45 -0.21 2.03
C HIS A 44 1.53 0.60 2.75
N LEU A 45 1.49 1.93 2.62
CA LEU A 45 2.39 2.85 3.32
C LEU A 45 1.60 3.86 4.17
N PRO A 46 2.10 4.22 5.38
CA PRO A 46 1.57 5.37 6.11
C PRO A 46 1.96 6.68 5.42
N VAL A 47 1.19 7.75 5.67
CA VAL A 47 1.46 9.09 5.10
C VAL A 47 2.88 9.57 5.40
N ALA A 48 3.42 9.28 6.58
CA ALA A 48 4.80 9.65 6.93
C ALA A 48 5.84 9.04 5.96
N GLU A 49 5.66 7.77 5.59
CA GLU A 49 6.55 7.06 4.68
C GLU A 49 6.32 7.48 3.22
N ILE A 50 5.06 7.69 2.81
CA ILE A 50 4.73 8.27 1.49
C ILE A 50 5.44 9.63 1.34
N HIS A 51 5.28 10.52 2.32
CA HIS A 51 5.90 11.84 2.32
C HIS A 51 7.43 11.74 2.24
N LYS A 52 8.04 10.83 3.02
CA LYS A 52 9.49 10.58 2.99
C LYS A 52 9.97 10.12 1.61
N ARG A 53 9.28 9.16 1.00
CA ARG A 53 9.63 8.64 -0.33
C ARG A 53 9.44 9.67 -1.44
N VAL A 54 8.37 10.46 -1.38
CA VAL A 54 8.14 11.57 -2.32
C VAL A 54 9.31 12.55 -2.27
N ARG A 55 9.75 12.97 -1.07
CA ARG A 55 10.92 13.85 -0.94
C ARG A 55 12.19 13.26 -1.54
N ALA A 56 12.41 11.96 -1.36
CA ALA A 56 13.60 11.28 -1.85
C ALA A 56 13.64 11.11 -3.38
N CYS A 57 12.48 11.09 -4.05
CA CYS A 57 12.41 10.92 -5.51
C CYS A 57 12.48 12.24 -6.30
N LEU A 58 12.43 13.38 -5.60
CA LEU A 58 12.42 14.69 -6.24
C LEU A 58 13.84 15.21 -6.50
N PRO A 59 14.05 15.95 -7.61
CA PRO A 59 15.32 16.63 -7.87
C PRO A 59 15.70 17.59 -6.73
N HIS A 60 17.01 17.80 -6.56
CA HIS A 60 17.50 18.84 -5.65
C HIS A 60 16.91 20.21 -6.00
N GLY A 61 16.36 20.90 -5.00
CA GLY A 61 15.71 22.21 -5.17
C GLY A 61 14.22 22.16 -5.54
N ALA A 62 13.66 20.98 -5.83
CA ALA A 62 12.22 20.86 -6.00
C ALA A 62 11.48 20.95 -4.65
N HIS A 63 10.29 21.54 -4.67
CA HIS A 63 9.44 21.64 -3.48
C HIS A 63 8.52 20.42 -3.37
N PRO A 64 8.77 19.50 -2.41
CA PRO A 64 7.82 18.44 -2.12
C PRO A 64 6.50 18.99 -1.59
N PRO A 65 5.38 18.33 -1.84
CA PRO A 65 4.12 18.65 -1.17
C PRO A 65 4.30 18.50 0.35
N ASP A 66 3.72 19.42 1.09
CA ASP A 66 3.64 19.30 2.55
C ASP A 66 2.79 18.09 2.98
N VAL A 67 2.91 17.72 4.26
CA VAL A 67 2.17 16.58 4.84
C VAL A 67 0.67 16.75 4.69
N ALA A 68 0.14 17.97 4.87
CA ALA A 68 -1.28 18.26 4.74
C ALA A 68 -1.79 18.01 3.31
N THR A 69 -0.98 18.32 2.31
CA THR A 69 -1.24 18.06 0.89
C THR A 69 -1.22 16.57 0.59
N ILE A 70 -0.31 15.81 1.22
CA ILE A 70 -0.33 14.34 1.12
C ILE A 70 -1.63 13.79 1.69
N TYR A 71 -2.06 14.22 2.89
CA TYR A 71 -3.34 13.81 3.48
C TYR A 71 -4.53 14.11 2.55
N ARG A 72 -4.67 15.36 2.07
CA ARG A 72 -5.75 15.71 1.12
C ARG A 72 -5.70 14.86 -0.16
N THR A 73 -4.50 14.57 -0.63
CA THR A 73 -4.28 13.76 -1.84
C THR A 73 -4.74 12.32 -1.62
N VAL A 74 -4.30 11.65 -0.55
CA VAL A 74 -4.70 10.26 -0.27
C VAL A 74 -6.20 10.16 0.02
N THR A 75 -6.79 11.10 0.77
CA THR A 75 -8.24 11.14 1.01
C THR A 75 -9.02 11.26 -0.31
N THR A 76 -8.58 12.13 -1.22
CA THR A 76 -9.22 12.27 -2.54
C THR A 76 -9.10 10.99 -3.35
N LEU A 77 -7.92 10.37 -3.38
CA LEU A 77 -7.68 9.17 -4.15
C LEU A 77 -8.44 7.95 -3.60
N VAL A 78 -8.62 7.88 -2.27
CA VAL A 78 -9.49 6.88 -1.62
C VAL A 78 -10.95 7.09 -2.02
N GLY A 79 -11.46 8.31 -1.95
CA GLY A 79 -12.84 8.62 -2.34
C GLY A 79 -13.15 8.36 -3.82
N GLN A 80 -12.12 8.13 -4.63
CA GLN A 80 -12.21 7.86 -6.07
C GLN A 80 -11.83 6.42 -6.42
N GLY A 81 -11.66 5.57 -5.39
CA GLY A 81 -11.31 4.16 -5.53
C GLY A 81 -9.96 3.92 -6.21
N VAL A 82 -9.04 4.89 -6.17
CA VAL A 82 -7.67 4.75 -6.72
C VAL A 82 -6.74 4.16 -5.66
N LEU A 83 -6.97 4.53 -4.40
CA LEU A 83 -6.28 3.97 -3.25
C LEU A 83 -7.26 3.25 -2.33
N HIS A 84 -6.76 2.24 -1.61
CA HIS A 84 -7.47 1.56 -0.54
C HIS A 84 -6.80 1.92 0.80
N PRO A 85 -7.55 2.39 1.81
CA PRO A 85 -7.01 2.64 3.14
C PRO A 85 -7.09 1.39 4.01
N LEU A 86 -6.08 1.17 4.85
CA LEU A 86 -6.11 0.21 5.96
C LEU A 86 -5.69 0.91 7.25
N THR A 87 -6.56 0.92 8.24
CA THR A 87 -6.24 1.40 9.59
C THR A 87 -5.74 0.24 10.44
N LEU A 88 -4.48 0.34 10.86
CA LEU A 88 -3.84 -0.64 11.73
C LEU A 88 -4.25 -0.42 13.20
N GLU A 89 -3.98 -1.43 14.02
CA GLU A 89 -4.02 -1.29 15.47
C GLU A 89 -3.13 -0.11 15.92
N GLY A 90 -3.65 0.74 16.81
CA GLY A 90 -2.99 2.00 17.19
C GLY A 90 -3.39 3.21 16.34
N GLY A 91 -4.31 3.06 15.38
CA GLY A 91 -4.95 4.16 14.67
C GLY A 91 -4.16 4.73 13.50
N VAL A 92 -3.05 4.09 13.11
CA VAL A 92 -2.27 4.49 11.94
C VAL A 92 -2.95 4.01 10.68
N THR A 93 -3.39 4.95 9.83
CA THR A 93 -3.91 4.62 8.50
C THR A 93 -2.78 4.55 7.47
N THR A 94 -2.78 3.45 6.75
CA THR A 94 -1.89 3.16 5.62
C THR A 94 -2.70 3.11 4.33
N TYR A 95 -2.03 3.30 3.20
CA TYR A 95 -2.67 3.42 1.89
C TYR A 95 -1.93 2.56 0.87
N GLY A 96 -2.68 1.80 0.08
CA GLY A 96 -2.19 0.97 -1.02
C GLY A 96 -2.98 1.19 -2.31
N MET A 97 -2.50 0.67 -3.42
CA MET A 97 -3.17 0.80 -4.72
C MET A 97 -4.44 -0.05 -4.77
N ALA A 98 -5.56 0.51 -5.25
CA ALA A 98 -6.81 -0.22 -5.41
C ALA A 98 -6.90 -0.89 -6.80
N THR A 99 -5.88 -1.66 -7.19
CA THR A 99 -5.79 -2.33 -8.50
C THR A 99 -6.61 -3.61 -8.58
N ALA A 100 -6.71 -4.35 -7.48
CA ALA A 100 -7.49 -5.58 -7.39
C ALA A 100 -7.98 -5.80 -5.94
N PRO A 101 -9.09 -6.53 -5.74
CA PRO A 101 -9.53 -6.95 -4.42
C PRO A 101 -8.45 -7.77 -3.71
N HIS A 102 -8.13 -7.37 -2.49
CA HIS A 102 -7.12 -8.02 -1.66
C HIS A 102 -7.49 -7.96 -0.18
N HIS A 103 -6.90 -8.86 0.58
CA HIS A 103 -6.84 -8.88 2.03
C HIS A 103 -5.44 -8.48 2.48
N HIS A 104 -5.24 -8.38 3.79
CA HIS A 104 -3.98 -7.91 4.37
C HIS A 104 -3.37 -8.95 5.29
N ALA A 105 -2.04 -9.06 5.26
CA ALA A 105 -1.25 -9.74 6.29
C ALA A 105 -0.31 -8.73 6.93
N VAL A 106 -0.45 -8.51 8.24
CA VAL A 106 0.28 -7.51 9.02
C VAL A 106 1.32 -8.20 9.90
N CYS A 107 2.56 -7.75 9.80
CA CYS A 107 3.64 -8.20 10.65
C CYS A 107 3.50 -7.62 12.06
N THR A 108 3.41 -8.47 13.08
CA THR A 108 3.30 -8.07 14.49
C THR A 108 4.61 -7.56 15.08
N GLU A 109 5.73 -7.72 14.37
CA GLU A 109 7.05 -7.24 14.81
C GLU A 109 7.38 -5.86 14.23
N CYS A 110 7.27 -5.71 12.91
CA CYS A 110 7.72 -4.50 12.21
C CYS A 110 6.58 -3.69 11.58
N GLY A 111 5.34 -4.16 11.65
CA GLY A 111 4.17 -3.48 11.08
C GLY A 111 4.09 -3.51 9.55
N SER A 112 5.00 -4.21 8.85
CA SER A 112 4.92 -4.34 7.39
C SER A 112 3.65 -5.07 6.96
N ILE A 113 3.11 -4.66 5.80
CA ILE A 113 1.84 -5.15 5.27
C ILE A 113 2.11 -5.84 3.93
N ILE A 114 1.61 -7.06 3.79
CA ILE A 114 1.61 -7.81 2.54
C ILE A 114 0.15 -7.93 2.06
N GLU A 115 -0.08 -7.64 0.79
CA GLU A 115 -1.38 -7.87 0.16
C GLU A 115 -1.56 -9.36 -0.17
N VAL A 116 -2.69 -9.91 0.25
CA VAL A 116 -3.09 -11.29 -0.06
C VAL A 116 -4.22 -11.22 -1.08
N PRO A 117 -4.06 -11.76 -2.30
CA PRO A 117 -5.12 -11.71 -3.31
C PRO A 117 -6.43 -12.31 -2.76
N ALA A 118 -7.56 -11.61 -2.93
CA ALA A 118 -8.84 -12.02 -2.33
C ALA A 118 -9.24 -13.46 -2.70
N GLY A 119 -8.97 -13.87 -3.94
CA GLY A 119 -9.24 -15.23 -4.40
C GLY A 119 -8.55 -16.34 -3.59
N ARG A 120 -7.46 -16.04 -2.86
CA ARG A 120 -6.77 -17.01 -1.99
C ARG A 120 -7.55 -17.37 -0.73
N LEU A 121 -8.45 -16.50 -0.26
CA LEU A 121 -9.26 -16.71 0.94
C LEU A 121 -10.76 -16.87 0.64
N SER A 122 -11.16 -16.82 -0.63
CA SER A 122 -12.54 -16.95 -1.11
C SER A 122 -13.30 -18.12 -0.46
N SER A 123 -12.78 -19.34 -0.57
CA SER A 123 -13.46 -20.52 0.00
C SER A 123 -13.62 -20.44 1.52
N ALA A 124 -12.62 -19.93 2.25
CA ALA A 124 -12.72 -19.79 3.70
C ALA A 124 -13.81 -18.78 4.10
N LEU A 125 -13.93 -17.68 3.34
CA LEU A 125 -14.98 -16.68 3.51
C LEU A 125 -16.37 -17.24 3.17
N GLU A 126 -16.51 -17.98 2.07
CA GLU A 126 -17.76 -18.62 1.67
C GLU A 126 -18.28 -19.57 2.76
N HIS A 127 -17.41 -20.39 3.35
CA HIS A 127 -17.78 -21.27 4.46
C HIS A 127 -18.19 -20.49 5.71
N ALA A 128 -17.45 -19.42 6.04
CA ALA A 128 -17.79 -18.56 7.17
C ALA A 128 -19.16 -17.88 6.99
N MET A 129 -19.48 -17.44 5.76
CA MET A 129 -20.77 -16.84 5.43
C MET A 129 -21.91 -17.85 5.54
N ALA A 130 -21.76 -19.04 4.95
CA ALA A 130 -22.79 -20.08 4.98
C ALA A 130 -23.15 -20.53 6.41
N GLY A 131 -22.18 -20.49 7.33
CA GLY A 131 -22.39 -20.79 8.75
C GLY A 131 -22.87 -19.62 9.60
N SER A 132 -23.08 -18.43 9.03
CA SER A 132 -23.43 -17.22 9.78
C SER A 132 -24.75 -16.60 9.30
N SER A 133 -25.39 -15.82 10.15
CA SER A 133 -26.49 -14.92 9.77
C SER A 133 -26.00 -13.56 9.27
N PHE A 134 -24.69 -13.37 9.12
CA PHE A 134 -24.08 -12.10 8.74
C PHE A 134 -23.98 -11.95 7.22
N ALA A 135 -24.48 -10.83 6.70
CA ALA A 135 -24.19 -10.40 5.34
C ALA A 135 -22.85 -9.66 5.32
N LEU A 136 -21.78 -10.34 4.88
CA LEU A 136 -20.49 -9.68 4.67
C LEU A 136 -20.58 -8.72 3.49
N SER A 137 -20.04 -7.52 3.66
CA SER A 137 -19.79 -6.61 2.55
C SER A 137 -18.60 -7.12 1.75
N GLU A 138 -18.69 -7.15 0.42
CA GLU A 138 -17.55 -7.44 -0.47
C GLU A 138 -16.39 -6.45 -0.26
N ALA A 139 -16.66 -5.27 0.31
CA ALA A 139 -15.65 -4.27 0.66
C ALA A 139 -14.92 -4.57 1.99
N ALA A 140 -15.38 -5.53 2.79
CA ALA A 140 -14.76 -5.89 4.05
C ALA A 140 -13.53 -6.79 3.80
N GLY A 141 -12.34 -6.20 3.92
CA GLY A 141 -11.09 -6.95 3.87
C GLY A 141 -10.82 -7.73 5.16
N LEU A 142 -10.23 -8.92 5.05
CA LEU A 142 -9.66 -9.63 6.19
C LEU A 142 -8.25 -9.10 6.48
N THR A 143 -7.90 -9.03 7.77
CA THR A 143 -6.53 -8.75 8.22
C THR A 143 -6.00 -9.94 9.02
N LEU A 144 -4.94 -10.57 8.51
CA LEU A 144 -4.21 -11.65 9.16
C LEU A 144 -3.02 -11.06 9.93
N HIS A 145 -2.71 -11.59 11.10
CA HIS A 145 -1.58 -11.13 11.92
C HIS A 145 -0.54 -12.23 12.06
N GLY A 146 0.74 -11.90 11.83
CA GLY A 146 1.84 -12.87 11.89
C GLY A 146 3.21 -12.23 11.76
N LEU A 147 4.20 -12.97 11.26
CA LEU A 147 5.55 -12.43 10.99
C LEU A 147 5.81 -12.37 9.48
N CYS A 148 6.36 -11.26 8.99
CA CYS A 148 6.82 -11.18 7.60
C CYS A 148 8.07 -12.06 7.39
N PRO A 149 8.42 -12.42 6.14
CA PRO A 149 9.57 -13.29 5.85
C PRO A 149 10.89 -12.79 6.47
N GLN A 150 11.11 -11.48 6.47
CA GLN A 150 12.31 -10.87 7.07
C GLN A 150 12.37 -11.07 8.59
N CYS A 151 11.25 -10.87 9.30
CA CYS A 151 11.19 -11.08 10.74
C CYS A 151 11.22 -12.57 11.12
N GLN A 152 10.69 -13.45 10.28
CA GLN A 152 10.84 -14.89 10.46
C GLN A 152 12.31 -15.33 10.36
N GLU A 153 13.03 -14.81 9.37
CA GLU A 153 14.44 -15.13 9.19
C GLU A 153 15.31 -14.56 10.31
N ALA A 154 15.05 -13.32 10.75
CA ALA A 154 15.75 -12.69 11.86
C ALA A 154 15.56 -13.46 13.20
N LYS A 155 14.41 -14.11 13.39
CA LYS A 155 14.11 -14.93 14.57
C LYS A 155 14.57 -16.39 14.45
N ARG A 156 15.06 -16.83 13.29
CA ARG A 156 15.49 -18.23 13.10
C ARG A 156 16.82 -18.45 13.85
N PRO A 157 16.92 -19.44 14.76
CA PRO A 157 18.19 -19.75 15.40
C PRO A 157 19.25 -20.15 14.37
N PRO A 158 20.54 -19.84 14.60
CA PRO A 158 21.60 -20.22 13.68
C PRO A 158 21.61 -21.74 13.50
N LYS A 159 21.64 -22.20 12.25
CA LYS A 159 21.78 -23.64 11.94
C LYS A 159 23.07 -24.13 12.60
N ARG A 160 22.96 -25.04 13.58
CA ARG A 160 24.13 -25.73 14.12
C ARG A 160 24.80 -26.49 12.97
N SER A 161 25.94 -25.98 12.49
CA SER A 161 26.83 -26.73 11.62
C SER A 161 27.43 -27.85 12.45
N GLY A 162 26.83 -29.05 12.36
CA GLY A 162 27.39 -30.24 12.96
C GLY A 162 28.64 -30.68 12.20
N ARG A 163 29.77 -30.76 12.89
CA ARG A 163 30.81 -31.75 12.66
C ARG A 163 31.46 -32.11 13.97
#